data_AF-A0A842TF80-F1
#
_entry.id   AF-A0A842TF80-F1
#
_cell.length_a   1.000
_cell.length_b   1.000
_cell.length_c   1.000
_cell.angle_alpha   90.00
_cell.angle_beta   90.00
_cell.angle_gamma   90.00
#
_symmetry.space_group_name_H-M   'P 1'
#
loop_
_entity.id
_entity.type
_entity.pdbx_description
1 polymer ?
#
loop_
_entity_poly.entity_id
_entity_poly.type
_entity_poly.pdbx_seq_one_letter_code
_entity_poly.pdbx_strand_id
1 'polypeptide(L)'
;MAILGVFIQSENGIPIYKEAWSPKIKDLNRGDELLISGFMSAIRQFASSFNQEIGYIRFLPLDLEFKDDIGVDSILVDINQYLAITFVDPFQFHDMTAIKLRWIYNKILSKYKDNISYGKTVNLTTDETNFIFDILHDQHARDIIDSKRTELIAAMDEFVSYNVDIRGVSINSFDNTILFNYGIKRNELENLLYYMGRGISKVSEYEILHKPIMKESGDSLLVCLTNPAISIEISDIIGDITKGTVPLYYYIITDADCSIGPVIGSLIDTLNPLIY
;
A
#
# COMPACT_ATOMS: atom_id res chain seq x y z
N MET A 1 0.44 7.82 -5.25
CA MET A 1 -0.82 7.15 -4.83
C MET A 1 -0.51 5.67 -4.92
N ALA A 2 -0.61 4.94 -3.81
CA ALA A 2 0.10 3.67 -3.67
C ALA A 2 -0.56 2.49 -4.40
N ILE A 3 -1.88 2.36 -4.33
CA ILE A 3 -2.64 1.43 -5.17
C ILE A 3 -2.97 2.14 -6.48
N LEU A 4 -2.60 1.51 -7.59
CA LEU A 4 -2.71 2.07 -8.94
C LEU A 4 -4.00 1.63 -9.64
N GLY A 5 -4.48 0.42 -9.33
CA GLY A 5 -5.72 -0.15 -9.87
C GLY A 5 -5.96 -1.57 -9.36
N VAL A 6 -7.13 -2.11 -9.67
CA VAL A 6 -7.52 -3.47 -9.26
C VAL A 6 -8.44 -4.10 -10.31
N PHE A 7 -8.16 -5.35 -10.66
CA PHE A 7 -8.99 -6.20 -11.52
C PHE A 7 -9.40 -7.44 -10.75
N ILE A 8 -10.70 -7.74 -10.75
CA ILE A 8 -11.28 -8.89 -10.08
C ILE A 8 -12.12 -9.65 -11.10
N GLN A 9 -11.86 -10.94 -11.25
CA GLN A 9 -12.63 -11.82 -12.11
C GLN A 9 -12.96 -13.14 -11.41
N SER A 10 -13.96 -13.83 -11.94
CA SER A 10 -14.22 -15.21 -11.56
C SER A 10 -13.19 -16.17 -12.15
N GLU A 11 -13.19 -17.40 -11.64
CA GLU A 11 -12.35 -18.47 -12.17
C GLU A 11 -12.60 -18.83 -13.64
N ASN A 12 -13.81 -18.54 -14.12
CA ASN A 12 -14.21 -18.77 -15.50
C ASN A 12 -13.93 -17.53 -16.39
N GLY A 13 -13.20 -16.54 -15.88
CA GLY A 13 -12.82 -15.35 -16.62
C GLY A 13 -13.92 -14.29 -16.75
N ILE A 14 -15.00 -14.37 -15.96
CA ILE A 14 -16.07 -13.36 -15.95
C ILE A 14 -15.56 -12.14 -15.16
N PRO A 15 -15.44 -10.95 -15.77
CA PRO A 15 -15.02 -9.75 -15.05
C PRO A 15 -16.09 -9.35 -14.03
N ILE A 16 -15.65 -8.96 -12.83
CA ILE A 16 -16.51 -8.56 -11.71
C ILE A 16 -16.28 -7.10 -11.35
N TYR A 17 -15.02 -6.69 -11.29
CA TYR A 17 -14.65 -5.32 -10.96
C TYR A 17 -13.35 -4.94 -11.65
N LYS A 18 -13.29 -3.73 -12.20
CA LYS A 18 -12.14 -3.23 -12.95
C LYS A 18 -12.01 -1.74 -12.72
N GLU A 19 -10.92 -1.31 -12.09
CA GLU A 19 -10.60 0.10 -11.92
C GLU A 19 -9.12 0.37 -12.12
N ALA A 20 -8.82 1.54 -12.67
CA ALA A 20 -7.47 2.04 -12.82
C ALA A 20 -7.43 3.54 -12.49
N TRP A 21 -6.75 3.87 -11.40
CA TRP A 21 -6.67 5.22 -10.88
C TRP A 21 -5.39 5.93 -11.33
N SER A 22 -4.33 5.17 -11.66
CA SER A 22 -3.04 5.74 -12.06
C SER A 22 -2.85 5.80 -13.58
N PRO A 23 -2.26 6.90 -14.10
CA PRO A 23 -1.80 6.97 -15.49
C PRO A 23 -0.81 5.86 -15.87
N LYS A 24 -0.04 5.31 -14.92
CA LYS A 24 0.93 4.22 -15.16
C LYS A 24 0.27 2.96 -15.73
N ILE A 25 -1.01 2.75 -15.43
CA ILE A 25 -1.77 1.57 -15.85
C ILE A 25 -3.06 1.91 -16.60
N LYS A 26 -3.27 3.19 -16.95
CA LYS A 26 -4.52 3.65 -17.60
C LYS A 26 -4.83 2.91 -18.90
N ASP A 27 -3.79 2.47 -19.61
CA ASP A 27 -3.95 1.77 -20.89
C ASP A 27 -4.37 0.31 -20.68
N LEU A 28 -4.13 -0.29 -19.50
CA LEU A 28 -4.76 -1.55 -19.09
C LEU A 28 -6.28 -1.36 -18.90
N ASN A 29 -6.72 -0.17 -18.48
CA ASN A 29 -8.15 0.09 -18.38
C ASN A 29 -8.83 0.20 -19.75
N ARG A 30 -8.09 0.67 -20.76
CA ARG A 30 -8.53 0.79 -22.16
C ARG A 30 -8.40 -0.51 -22.95
N GLY A 31 -7.66 -1.49 -22.43
CA GLY A 31 -7.47 -2.79 -23.06
C GLY A 31 -8.77 -3.60 -23.14
N ASP A 32 -8.85 -4.45 -24.17
CA ASP A 32 -9.92 -5.43 -24.36
C ASP A 32 -10.06 -6.32 -23.11
N GLU A 33 -11.25 -6.39 -22.54
CA GLU A 33 -11.54 -7.20 -21.36
C GLU A 33 -11.20 -8.68 -21.59
N LEU A 34 -11.30 -9.17 -22.83
CA LEU A 34 -10.91 -10.52 -23.20
C LEU A 34 -9.40 -10.74 -23.08
N LEU A 35 -8.59 -9.74 -23.42
CA LEU A 35 -7.13 -9.83 -23.28
C LEU A 35 -6.70 -9.85 -21.82
N ILE A 36 -7.33 -9.02 -20.99
CA ILE A 36 -7.07 -8.99 -19.54
C ILE A 36 -7.49 -10.32 -18.91
N SER A 37 -8.68 -10.81 -19.25
CA SER A 37 -9.18 -12.09 -18.75
C SER A 37 -8.31 -13.26 -19.21
N GLY A 38 -7.86 -13.26 -20.46
CA GLY A 38 -6.91 -14.23 -21.01
C GLY A 38 -5.56 -14.19 -20.29
N PHE A 39 -5.03 -12.99 -20.02
CA PHE A 39 -3.80 -12.80 -19.26
C PHE A 39 -3.93 -13.33 -17.82
N MET A 40 -5.00 -12.96 -17.13
CA MET A 40 -5.30 -13.44 -15.77
C MET A 40 -5.46 -14.96 -15.72
N SER A 41 -6.12 -15.54 -16.71
CA SER A 41 -6.29 -17.00 -16.83
C SER A 41 -4.95 -17.70 -17.09
N ALA A 42 -4.09 -17.14 -17.95
CA ALA A 42 -2.76 -17.67 -18.24
C ALA A 42 -1.86 -17.66 -17.00
N ILE A 43 -1.89 -16.57 -16.22
CA ILE A 43 -1.19 -16.47 -14.94
C ILE A 43 -1.62 -17.59 -13.99
N ARG A 44 -2.94 -17.78 -13.82
CA ARG A 44 -3.47 -18.82 -12.94
C ARG A 44 -3.05 -20.21 -13.41
N GLN A 45 -3.12 -20.47 -14.73
CA GLN A 45 -2.69 -21.74 -15.29
C GLN A 45 -1.18 -21.99 -15.11
N PHE A 46 -0.36 -20.93 -15.21
CA PHE A 46 1.05 -21.00 -14.89
C PHE A 46 1.25 -21.39 -13.41
N ALA A 47 0.62 -20.67 -12.48
CA ALA A 47 0.69 -20.93 -11.04
C ALA A 47 0.34 -22.40 -10.72
N SER A 48 -0.77 -22.89 -11.27
CA SER A 48 -1.25 -24.25 -11.03
C SER A 48 -0.34 -25.32 -11.63
N SER A 49 0.27 -25.06 -12.79
CA SER A 49 1.19 -25.99 -13.45
C SER A 49 2.46 -26.25 -12.63
N PHE A 50 2.88 -25.28 -11.81
CA PHE A 50 4.06 -25.41 -10.94
C PHE A 50 3.71 -25.70 -9.48
N ASN A 51 2.41 -25.82 -9.14
CA ASN A 51 1.93 -25.92 -7.75
C ASN A 51 2.54 -24.84 -6.84
N GLN A 52 2.63 -23.61 -7.35
CA GLN A 52 3.17 -22.46 -6.65
C GLN A 52 2.12 -21.35 -6.59
N GLU A 53 2.07 -20.64 -5.47
CA GLU A 53 1.34 -19.38 -5.39
C GLU A 53 2.21 -18.27 -6.00
N ILE A 54 1.64 -17.51 -6.94
CA ILE A 54 2.30 -16.31 -7.45
C ILE A 54 2.04 -15.19 -6.43
N GLY A 55 3.06 -14.82 -5.66
CA GLY A 55 2.94 -13.71 -4.72
C GLY A 55 2.74 -12.37 -5.44
N TYR A 56 3.65 -12.01 -6.35
CA TYR A 56 3.53 -10.81 -7.17
C TYR A 56 4.31 -10.91 -8.49
N ILE A 57 3.97 -10.05 -9.44
CA ILE A 57 4.66 -9.86 -10.73
C ILE A 57 5.15 -8.41 -10.79
N ARG A 58 6.42 -8.19 -11.14
CA ARG A 58 6.97 -6.85 -11.37
C ARG A 58 7.04 -6.52 -12.85
N PHE A 59 6.43 -5.40 -13.23
CA PHE A 59 6.52 -4.82 -14.55
C PHE A 59 7.56 -3.70 -14.54
N LEU A 60 8.66 -3.90 -15.26
CA LEU A 60 9.69 -2.90 -15.45
C LEU A 60 9.40 -2.08 -16.71
N PRO A 61 9.66 -0.77 -16.71
CA PRO A 61 9.51 0.04 -17.91
C PRO A 61 10.47 -0.45 -19.01
N LEU A 62 9.95 -0.63 -20.23
CA LEU A 62 10.75 -0.95 -21.41
C LEU A 62 11.41 0.30 -22.01
N ASP A 63 10.78 1.47 -21.83
CA ASP A 63 11.23 2.75 -22.37
C ASP A 63 12.04 3.58 -21.36
N LEU A 64 13.19 4.06 -21.82
CA LEU A 64 14.13 4.91 -21.05
C LEU A 64 13.63 6.34 -20.83
N GLU A 65 12.45 6.73 -21.34
CA GLU A 65 11.85 8.04 -21.00
C GLU A 65 11.44 8.11 -19.52
N PHE A 66 11.19 6.96 -18.89
CA PHE A 66 10.89 6.82 -17.46
C PHE A 66 12.08 6.22 -16.70
N LYS A 67 13.29 6.75 -16.94
CA LYS A 67 14.56 6.25 -16.36
C LYS A 67 14.56 6.08 -14.83
N ASP A 68 13.66 6.76 -14.13
CA ASP A 68 13.55 6.73 -12.66
C ASP A 68 12.28 6.03 -12.15
N ASP A 69 11.46 5.40 -13.00
CA ASP A 69 10.28 4.68 -12.53
C ASP A 69 10.67 3.29 -12.04
N ILE A 70 10.48 3.08 -10.73
CA ILE A 70 10.68 1.80 -10.02
C ILE A 70 9.81 0.66 -10.56
N GLY A 71 8.87 0.98 -11.47
CA GLY A 71 7.98 0.06 -12.16
C GLY A 71 6.63 -0.03 -11.47
N VAL A 72 5.91 -1.10 -11.78
CA VAL A 72 4.62 -1.43 -11.17
C VAL A 72 4.68 -2.86 -10.67
N ASP A 73 4.31 -3.09 -9.42
CA ASP A 73 4.09 -4.43 -8.91
C ASP A 73 2.61 -4.80 -9.05
N SER A 74 2.35 -6.06 -9.33
CA SER A 74 1.03 -6.64 -9.43
C SER A 74 0.93 -7.75 -8.41
N ILE A 75 0.07 -7.57 -7.43
CA ILE A 75 -0.15 -8.51 -6.33
C ILE A 75 -1.37 -9.34 -6.70
N LEU A 76 -1.19 -10.67 -6.66
CA LEU A 76 -2.20 -11.61 -7.12
C LEU A 76 -2.71 -12.40 -5.93
N VAL A 77 -4.03 -12.46 -5.80
CA VAL A 77 -4.67 -13.24 -4.76
C VAL A 77 -5.73 -14.12 -5.37
N ASP A 78 -5.49 -15.42 -5.28
CA ASP A 78 -6.46 -16.45 -5.59
C ASP A 78 -7.30 -16.73 -4.34
N ILE A 79 -8.60 -16.42 -4.39
CA ILE A 79 -9.52 -16.62 -3.26
C ILE A 79 -10.73 -17.39 -3.75
N ASN A 80 -10.75 -18.69 -3.48
CA ASN A 80 -11.82 -19.60 -3.92
C ASN A 80 -12.01 -19.51 -5.45
N GLN A 81 -13.21 -19.12 -5.90
CA GLN A 81 -13.57 -19.01 -7.32
C GLN A 81 -13.24 -17.63 -7.92
N TYR A 82 -12.36 -16.84 -7.29
CA TYR A 82 -12.02 -15.48 -7.70
C TYR A 82 -10.51 -15.31 -7.84
N LEU A 83 -10.11 -14.57 -8.86
CA LEU A 83 -8.76 -14.07 -9.01
C LEU A 83 -8.80 -12.54 -8.95
N ALA A 84 -8.12 -11.98 -7.96
CA ALA A 84 -7.92 -10.55 -7.83
C ALA A 84 -6.47 -10.20 -8.14
N ILE A 85 -6.28 -9.14 -8.92
CA ILE A 85 -4.99 -8.54 -9.21
C ILE A 85 -5.05 -7.07 -8.82
N THR A 86 -4.16 -6.65 -7.93
CA THR A 86 -3.98 -5.25 -7.58
C THR A 86 -2.64 -4.75 -8.09
N PHE A 87 -2.66 -3.64 -8.81
CA PHE A 87 -1.45 -2.96 -9.26
C PHE A 87 -1.06 -1.92 -8.23
N VAL A 88 0.22 -1.90 -7.85
CA VAL A 88 0.74 -1.07 -6.77
C VAL A 88 2.09 -0.46 -7.14
N ASP A 89 2.42 0.65 -6.48
CA ASP A 89 3.80 1.12 -6.46
C ASP A 89 4.69 0.11 -5.66
N PRO A 90 5.92 -0.19 -6.13
CA PRO A 90 6.80 -1.22 -5.54
C PRO A 90 7.26 -1.05 -4.09
N PHE A 91 6.92 0.05 -3.42
CA PHE A 91 7.24 0.27 -2.01
C PHE A 91 6.18 -0.28 -1.05
N GLN A 92 5.05 -0.77 -1.56
CA GLN A 92 3.96 -1.33 -0.76
C GLN A 92 4.35 -2.66 -0.09
N PHE A 93 3.77 -2.92 1.09
CA PHE A 93 3.88 -4.22 1.75
C PHE A 93 2.88 -5.19 1.13
N HIS A 94 3.37 -6.08 0.25
CA HIS A 94 2.51 -6.91 -0.59
C HIS A 94 1.54 -7.78 0.19
N ASP A 95 1.98 -8.36 1.30
CA ASP A 95 1.15 -9.19 2.17
C ASP A 95 -0.05 -8.42 2.73
N MET A 96 0.13 -7.13 3.02
CA MET A 96 -0.89 -6.25 3.58
C MET A 96 -1.90 -5.81 2.51
N THR A 97 -1.44 -5.55 1.28
CA THR A 97 -2.35 -5.36 0.15
C THR A 97 -3.16 -6.63 -0.14
N ALA A 98 -2.56 -7.82 -0.03
CA ALA A 98 -3.28 -9.07 -0.18
C ALA A 98 -4.35 -9.26 0.91
N ILE A 99 -4.10 -8.82 2.15
CA ILE A 99 -5.10 -8.81 3.23
C ILE A 99 -6.29 -7.90 2.87
N LYS A 100 -6.06 -6.71 2.31
CA LYS A 100 -7.14 -5.82 1.83
C LYS A 100 -8.06 -6.52 0.81
N LEU A 101 -7.48 -7.26 -0.14
CA LEU A 101 -8.23 -8.05 -1.10
C LEU A 101 -9.07 -9.15 -0.42
N ARG A 102 -8.57 -9.78 0.64
CA ARG A 102 -9.34 -10.75 1.44
C ARG A 102 -10.49 -10.08 2.18
N TRP A 103 -10.32 -8.86 2.69
CA TRP A 103 -11.42 -8.09 3.29
C TRP A 103 -12.53 -7.79 2.28
N ILE A 104 -12.16 -7.33 1.08
CA ILE A 104 -13.10 -7.10 -0.04
C ILE A 104 -13.84 -8.39 -0.38
N TYR A 105 -13.12 -9.51 -0.47
CA TYR A 105 -13.75 -10.81 -0.72
C TYR A 105 -14.78 -11.16 0.36
N ASN A 106 -14.39 -11.10 1.63
CA ASN A 106 -15.24 -11.49 2.74
C ASN A 106 -16.50 -10.61 2.82
N LYS A 107 -16.36 -9.31 2.60
CA LYS A 107 -17.42 -8.32 2.78
C LYS A 107 -18.34 -8.12 1.58
N ILE A 108 -17.82 -8.25 0.37
CA ILE A 108 -18.56 -7.95 -0.86
C ILE A 108 -18.70 -9.21 -1.70
N LEU A 109 -17.58 -9.76 -2.16
CA LEU A 109 -17.61 -10.76 -3.23
C LEU A 109 -18.30 -12.07 -2.80
N SER A 110 -18.16 -12.45 -1.53
CA SER A 110 -18.77 -13.66 -0.94
C SER A 110 -20.29 -13.72 -1.13
N LYS A 111 -20.98 -12.56 -1.16
CA LYS A 111 -22.43 -12.46 -1.41
C LYS A 111 -22.84 -12.95 -2.79
N TYR A 112 -21.91 -12.89 -3.75
CA TYR A 112 -22.15 -13.21 -5.16
C TYR A 112 -21.68 -14.62 -5.54
N LYS A 113 -21.29 -15.44 -4.56
CA LYS A 113 -20.71 -16.77 -4.82
C LYS A 113 -21.62 -17.63 -5.69
N ASP A 114 -22.91 -17.70 -5.35
CA ASP A 114 -23.87 -18.51 -6.10
C ASP A 114 -24.06 -17.99 -7.53
N ASN A 115 -24.16 -16.67 -7.71
CA ASN A 115 -24.31 -16.06 -9.04
C ASN A 115 -23.16 -16.47 -9.96
N ILE A 116 -21.93 -16.42 -9.46
CA ILE A 116 -20.73 -16.77 -10.21
C ILE A 116 -20.67 -18.27 -10.51
N SER A 117 -21.04 -19.12 -9.56
CA SER A 117 -21.11 -20.58 -9.78
C SER A 117 -22.10 -20.95 -10.88
N TYR A 118 -23.15 -20.15 -11.07
CA TYR A 118 -24.12 -20.30 -12.17
C TYR A 118 -23.72 -19.55 -13.46
N GLY A 119 -22.51 -18.99 -13.53
CA GLY A 119 -22.01 -18.25 -14.69
C GLY A 119 -22.74 -16.93 -14.94
N LYS A 120 -23.40 -16.35 -13.92
CA LYS A 120 -24.11 -15.08 -14.05
C LYS A 120 -23.16 -13.91 -13.84
N THR A 121 -23.38 -12.84 -14.62
CA THR A 121 -22.68 -11.57 -14.45
C THR A 121 -23.01 -10.96 -13.10
N VAL A 122 -22.00 -10.38 -12.45
CA VAL A 122 -22.14 -9.68 -11.17
C VAL A 122 -22.05 -8.19 -11.44
N ASN A 123 -23.03 -7.44 -10.93
CA ASN A 123 -23.01 -5.98 -10.95
C ASN A 123 -22.90 -5.51 -9.51
N LEU A 124 -21.76 -4.91 -9.16
CA LEU A 124 -21.56 -4.30 -7.85
C LEU A 124 -22.37 -3.00 -7.76
N THR A 125 -22.89 -2.71 -6.58
CA THR A 125 -23.56 -1.43 -6.30
C THR A 125 -22.53 -0.30 -6.16
N THR A 126 -22.97 0.96 -6.32
CA THR A 126 -22.10 2.12 -6.10
C THR A 126 -21.48 2.13 -4.70
N ASP A 127 -22.24 1.75 -3.68
CA ASP A 127 -21.76 1.68 -2.30
C ASP A 127 -20.67 0.62 -2.14
N GLU A 128 -20.82 -0.53 -2.80
CA GLU A 128 -19.79 -1.58 -2.81
C GLU A 128 -18.53 -1.15 -3.56
N THR A 129 -18.67 -0.44 -4.69
CA THR A 129 -17.50 0.08 -5.42
C THR A 129 -16.77 1.15 -4.61
N ASN A 130 -17.49 2.03 -3.91
CA ASN A 130 -16.89 3.02 -3.02
C ASN A 130 -16.20 2.34 -1.84
N PHE A 131 -16.81 1.32 -1.25
CA PHE A 131 -16.19 0.57 -0.17
C PHE A 131 -14.91 -0.17 -0.58
N ILE A 132 -14.87 -0.73 -1.81
CA ILE A 132 -13.63 -1.29 -2.37
C ILE A 132 -12.56 -0.21 -2.49
N PHE A 133 -12.92 0.96 -3.00
CA PHE A 133 -12.02 2.09 -3.12
C PHE A 133 -11.47 2.52 -1.75
N ASP A 134 -12.34 2.64 -0.75
CA ASP A 134 -12.00 3.07 0.61
C ASP A 134 -11.02 2.12 1.29
N ILE A 135 -11.27 0.80 1.18
CA ILE A 135 -10.35 -0.22 1.70
C ILE A 135 -8.99 -0.12 1.00
N LEU A 136 -8.98 -0.07 -0.34
CA LEU A 136 -7.72 -0.08 -1.10
C LEU A 136 -6.89 1.17 -0.84
N HIS A 137 -7.52 2.32 -0.63
CA HIS A 137 -6.82 3.60 -0.44
C HIS A 137 -6.59 4.00 1.02
N ASP A 138 -6.94 3.13 1.98
CA ASP A 138 -6.86 3.40 3.43
C ASP A 138 -7.65 4.63 3.85
N GLN A 139 -8.86 4.82 3.30
CA GLN A 139 -9.61 6.06 3.49
C GLN A 139 -9.84 6.39 4.96
N HIS A 140 -10.18 5.39 5.78
CA HIS A 140 -10.34 5.58 7.23
C HIS A 140 -9.07 6.10 7.92
N ALA A 141 -7.90 5.53 7.59
CA ALA A 141 -6.62 6.00 8.13
C ALA A 141 -6.28 7.42 7.64
N ARG A 142 -6.61 7.73 6.38
CA ARG A 142 -6.46 9.09 5.84
C ARG A 142 -7.32 10.08 6.59
N ASP A 143 -8.59 9.76 6.83
CA ASP A 143 -9.52 10.65 7.51
C ASP A 143 -9.02 11.01 8.92
N ILE A 144 -8.48 10.02 9.67
CA ILE A 144 -7.84 10.26 10.97
C ILE A 144 -6.69 11.26 10.84
N ILE A 145 -5.74 11.00 9.94
CA ILE A 145 -4.54 11.84 9.76
C ILE A 145 -4.90 13.24 9.23
N ASP A 146 -5.83 13.32 8.28
CA ASP A 146 -6.27 14.57 7.67
C ASP A 146 -7.03 15.45 8.67
N SER A 147 -7.79 14.85 9.58
CA SER A 147 -8.47 15.58 10.66
C SER A 147 -7.50 16.28 11.63
N LYS A 148 -6.23 15.86 11.66
CA LYS A 148 -5.15 16.37 12.52
C LYS A 148 -4.04 17.08 11.76
N ARG A 149 -4.24 17.31 10.46
CA ARG A 149 -3.16 17.75 9.56
C ARG A 149 -2.49 19.05 10.01
N THR A 150 -3.25 20.00 10.55
CA THR A 150 -2.71 21.28 11.02
C THR A 150 -1.84 21.10 12.26
N GLU A 151 -2.32 20.34 13.24
CA GLU A 151 -1.60 20.01 14.47
C GLU A 151 -0.33 19.20 14.17
N LEU A 152 -0.42 18.23 13.25
CA LEU A 152 0.73 17.45 12.80
C LEU A 152 1.79 18.34 12.15
N ILE A 153 1.42 19.30 11.29
CA ILE A 153 2.37 20.23 10.67
C ILE A 153 3.06 21.07 11.76
N ALA A 154 2.31 21.65 12.69
CA ALA A 154 2.88 22.47 13.76
C ALA A 154 3.84 21.67 14.66
N ALA A 155 3.47 20.44 15.00
CA ALA A 155 4.31 19.54 15.78
C ALA A 155 5.59 19.12 15.02
N MET A 156 5.51 18.95 13.70
CA MET A 156 6.67 18.67 12.85
C MET A 156 7.59 19.88 12.69
N ASP A 157 7.05 21.10 12.56
CA ASP A 157 7.84 22.34 12.55
C ASP A 157 8.69 22.42 13.82
N GLU A 158 8.09 22.18 14.98
CA GLU A 158 8.78 22.16 16.27
C GLU A 158 9.82 21.03 16.33
N PHE A 159 9.44 19.80 16.02
CA PHE A 159 10.30 18.63 16.08
C PHE A 159 11.55 18.76 15.18
N VAL A 160 11.39 19.23 13.94
CA VAL A 160 12.50 19.42 13.00
C VAL A 160 13.38 20.60 13.42
N SER A 161 12.83 21.64 14.05
CA SER A 161 13.64 22.76 14.56
C SER A 161 14.64 22.34 15.65
N TYR A 162 14.30 21.32 16.44
CA TYR A 162 15.20 20.76 17.46
C TYR A 162 16.14 19.67 16.92
N ASN A 163 15.89 19.15 15.72
CA ASN A 163 16.64 18.04 15.12
C ASN A 163 17.04 18.39 13.69
N VAL A 164 18.12 19.17 13.55
CA VAL A 164 18.57 19.76 12.27
C VAL A 164 18.97 18.73 11.20
N ASP A 165 19.27 17.50 11.60
CA ASP A 165 19.70 16.42 10.69
C ASP A 165 18.52 15.73 10.00
N ILE A 166 17.28 16.13 10.30
CA ILE A 166 16.07 15.55 9.71
C ILE A 166 15.79 16.18 8.36
N ARG A 167 15.74 15.33 7.33
CA ARG A 167 15.43 15.68 5.94
C ARG A 167 13.97 15.45 5.60
N GLY A 168 13.28 14.57 6.32
CA GLY A 168 11.86 14.32 6.12
C GLY A 168 11.28 13.33 7.10
N VAL A 169 9.96 13.40 7.24
CA VAL A 169 9.16 12.50 8.07
C VAL A 169 7.94 12.05 7.27
N SER A 170 7.49 10.82 7.48
CA SER A 170 6.25 10.32 6.90
C SER A 170 5.47 9.44 7.86
N ILE A 171 4.14 9.55 7.82
CA ILE A 171 3.22 8.61 8.45
C ILE A 171 2.61 7.77 7.33
N ASN A 172 2.75 6.45 7.45
CA ASN A 172 2.29 5.49 6.46
C ASN A 172 1.26 4.54 7.09
N SER A 173 0.33 4.06 6.26
CA SER A 173 -0.61 3.00 6.61
C SER A 173 0.11 1.66 6.73
N PHE A 174 -0.61 0.64 7.21
CA PHE A 174 -0.13 -0.72 7.43
C PHE A 174 0.37 -1.42 6.16
N ASP A 175 -0.09 -1.01 4.97
CA ASP A 175 0.42 -1.50 3.68
C ASP A 175 1.56 -0.64 3.11
N ASN A 176 2.07 0.28 3.91
CA ASN A 176 3.09 1.28 3.59
C ASN A 176 2.60 2.44 2.69
N THR A 177 1.29 2.63 2.55
CA THR A 177 0.72 3.78 1.84
C THR A 177 1.02 5.09 2.58
N ILE A 178 1.66 6.06 1.93
CA ILE A 178 1.92 7.39 2.51
C ILE A 178 0.58 8.11 2.77
N LEU A 179 0.31 8.41 4.05
CA LEU A 179 -0.82 9.19 4.54
C LEU A 179 -0.44 10.66 4.73
N PHE A 180 0.77 10.90 5.25
CA PHE A 180 1.31 12.24 5.50
C PHE A 180 2.82 12.24 5.25
N ASN A 181 3.36 13.32 4.69
CA ASN A 181 4.79 13.54 4.52
C ASN A 181 5.12 15.02 4.81
N TYR A 182 6.27 15.25 5.46
CA TYR A 182 6.77 16.56 5.85
C TYR A 182 8.27 16.68 5.54
N GLY A 183 8.73 17.86 5.12
CA GLY A 183 10.15 18.15 4.84
C GLY A 183 10.71 17.53 3.55
N ILE A 184 10.06 16.50 3.00
CA ILE A 184 10.50 15.77 1.80
C ILE A 184 9.42 15.74 0.72
N LYS A 185 9.83 15.85 -0.54
CA LYS A 185 8.92 15.71 -1.69
C LYS A 185 8.43 14.27 -1.81
N ARG A 186 7.16 14.10 -2.14
CA ARG A 186 6.52 12.77 -2.22
C ARG A 186 7.25 11.81 -3.16
N ASN A 187 7.61 12.22 -4.38
CA ASN A 187 8.29 11.34 -5.33
C ASN A 187 9.67 10.89 -4.84
N GLU A 188 10.41 11.77 -4.14
CA GLU A 188 11.70 11.41 -3.54
C GLU A 188 11.49 10.41 -2.40
N LEU A 189 10.48 10.62 -1.57
CA LEU A 189 10.12 9.71 -0.50
C LEU A 189 9.72 8.33 -1.04
N GLU A 190 8.90 8.24 -2.08
CA GLU A 190 8.47 6.97 -2.68
C GLU A 190 9.69 6.13 -3.14
N ASN A 191 10.73 6.76 -3.70
CA ASN A 191 11.98 6.09 -4.05
C ASN A 191 12.75 5.60 -2.81
N LEU A 192 12.84 6.40 -1.75
CA LEU A 192 13.48 5.99 -0.50
C LEU A 192 12.75 4.83 0.17
N LEU A 193 11.41 4.87 0.19
CA LEU A 193 10.57 3.81 0.73
C LEU A 193 10.74 2.51 -0.05
N TYR A 194 10.87 2.57 -1.38
CA TYR A 194 11.14 1.39 -2.19
C TYR A 194 12.43 0.68 -1.80
N TYR A 195 13.52 1.43 -1.61
CA TYR A 195 14.79 0.86 -1.20
C TYR A 195 14.77 0.34 0.24
N MET A 196 14.02 0.98 1.14
CA MET A 196 13.83 0.55 2.53
C MET A 196 12.97 -0.71 2.62
N GLY A 197 11.81 -0.73 1.95
CA GLY A 197 10.76 -1.74 2.09
C GLY A 197 11.04 -3.10 1.46
N ARG A 198 12.13 -3.27 0.69
CA ARG A 198 12.46 -4.58 0.07
C ARG A 198 12.60 -5.68 1.12
N GLY A 199 11.64 -6.62 1.13
CA GLY A 199 11.65 -7.79 2.00
C GLY A 199 11.07 -7.54 3.41
N ILE A 200 10.48 -6.36 3.65
CA ILE A 200 9.77 -6.05 4.91
C ILE A 200 8.29 -6.32 4.67
N SER A 201 7.70 -7.19 5.50
CA SER A 201 6.25 -7.46 5.52
C SER A 201 5.56 -6.91 6.77
N LYS A 202 6.28 -6.82 7.89
CA LYS A 202 5.79 -6.28 9.16
C LYS A 202 6.96 -5.77 10.01
N VAL A 203 6.68 -4.76 10.82
CA VAL A 203 7.59 -4.26 11.87
C VAL A 203 6.90 -4.42 13.23
N SER A 204 7.61 -5.00 14.19
CA SER A 204 7.09 -5.23 15.54
C SER A 204 6.90 -3.90 16.28
N GLU A 205 6.02 -3.85 17.28
CA GLU A 205 5.80 -2.63 18.06
C GLU A 205 7.11 -2.10 18.66
N TYR A 206 7.35 -0.80 18.46
CA TYR A 206 8.56 -0.06 18.84
C TYR A 206 9.86 -0.57 18.22
N GLU A 207 9.80 -1.51 17.29
CA GLU A 207 10.98 -1.95 16.53
C GLU A 207 11.40 -0.85 15.56
N ILE A 208 12.70 -0.57 15.55
CA ILE A 208 13.32 0.41 14.66
C ILE A 208 14.16 -0.34 13.64
N LEU A 209 13.73 -0.28 12.38
CA LEU A 209 14.52 -0.71 11.24
C LEU A 209 15.17 0.53 10.62
N HIS A 210 16.41 0.40 10.16
CA HIS A 210 17.10 1.49 9.48
C HIS A 210 17.99 0.98 8.36
N LYS A 211 18.12 1.77 7.30
CA LYS A 211 18.93 1.44 6.15
C LYS A 211 19.58 2.68 5.56
N PRO A 212 20.91 2.67 5.35
CA PRO A 212 21.56 3.70 4.57
C PRO A 212 21.22 3.52 3.10
N ILE A 213 20.87 4.62 2.43
CA ILE A 213 20.54 4.67 1.01
C ILE A 213 21.46 5.70 0.37
N MET A 214 22.25 5.26 -0.62
CA MET A 214 23.10 6.17 -1.38
C MET A 214 22.30 6.79 -2.53
N LYS A 215 22.34 8.11 -2.63
CA LYS A 215 21.87 8.86 -3.79
C LYS A 215 22.87 8.77 -4.93
N GLU A 216 22.41 9.05 -6.15
CA GLU A 216 23.27 9.15 -7.33
C GLU A 216 24.34 10.25 -7.20
N SER A 217 24.06 11.30 -6.42
CA SER A 217 25.02 12.37 -6.10
C SER A 217 26.20 11.90 -5.25
N GLY A 218 26.12 10.69 -4.67
CA GLY A 218 27.09 10.16 -3.70
C GLY A 218 26.73 10.45 -2.24
N ASP A 219 25.72 11.29 -1.98
CA ASP A 219 25.24 11.54 -0.62
C ASP A 219 24.53 10.30 -0.06
N SER A 220 24.74 10.00 1.22
CA SER A 220 24.03 8.93 1.89
C SER A 220 22.98 9.50 2.85
N LEU A 221 21.76 8.99 2.74
CA LEU A 221 20.69 9.23 3.69
C LEU A 221 20.46 7.99 4.54
N LEU A 222 20.10 8.19 5.79
CA LEU A 222 19.64 7.12 6.67
C LEU A 222 18.12 7.17 6.73
N VAL A 223 17.48 6.13 6.23
CA VAL A 223 16.02 5.97 6.28
C VAL A 223 15.69 4.99 7.39
N CYS A 224 14.88 5.43 8.33
CA CYS A 224 14.42 4.62 9.44
C CYS A 224 12.90 4.44 9.35
N LEU A 225 12.46 3.27 9.78
CA LEU A 225 11.08 2.82 9.87
C LEU A 225 10.84 2.35 11.29
N THR A 226 9.77 2.82 11.91
CA THR A 226 9.30 2.30 13.21
C THR A 226 7.81 2.05 13.18
N ASN A 227 7.38 1.05 13.95
CA ASN A 227 6.00 0.89 14.35
C ASN A 227 5.81 1.60 15.71
N PRO A 228 5.10 2.73 15.78
CA PRO A 228 4.97 3.52 17.00
C PRO A 228 3.95 2.95 18.00
N ALA A 229 3.48 1.71 17.77
CA ALA A 229 2.38 1.06 18.49
C ALA A 229 1.05 1.82 18.44
N ILE A 230 0.86 2.62 17.38
CA ILE A 230 -0.44 3.18 17.02
C ILE A 230 -1.10 2.19 16.07
N SER A 231 -2.32 1.77 16.40
CA SER A 231 -3.04 0.78 15.63
C SER A 231 -4.48 1.21 15.36
N ILE A 232 -4.97 0.89 14.18
CA ILE A 232 -6.35 1.12 13.75
C ILE A 232 -7.11 -0.20 13.89
N GLU A 233 -8.30 -0.16 14.48
CA GLU A 233 -9.16 -1.33 14.57
C GLU A 233 -9.67 -1.73 13.18
N ILE A 234 -9.55 -3.01 12.85
CA ILE A 234 -10.05 -3.53 11.56
C ILE A 234 -11.57 -3.29 11.45
N SER A 235 -12.30 -3.35 12.56
CA SER A 235 -13.74 -3.06 12.60
C SER A 235 -14.09 -1.68 12.09
N ASP A 236 -13.23 -0.69 12.30
CA ASP A 236 -13.48 0.69 11.88
C ASP A 236 -13.23 0.87 10.38
N ILE A 237 -12.39 0.00 9.80
CA ILE A 237 -12.12 -0.04 8.35
C ILE A 237 -13.23 -0.79 7.61
N ILE A 238 -13.59 -2.00 8.09
CA ILE A 238 -14.49 -2.90 7.33
C ILE A 238 -15.93 -2.91 7.85
N GLY A 239 -16.22 -2.24 8.97
CA GLY A 239 -17.56 -2.19 9.57
C GLY A 239 -18.10 -3.54 10.03
N ASP A 240 -17.26 -4.45 10.53
CA ASP A 240 -17.68 -5.75 11.11
C ASP A 240 -17.14 -5.95 12.52
N ILE A 241 -17.69 -6.92 13.26
CA ILE A 241 -17.17 -7.40 14.56
C ILE A 241 -15.86 -8.20 14.41
N THR A 242 -15.10 -7.96 13.34
CA THR A 242 -13.81 -8.63 13.13
C THR A 242 -12.81 -8.06 14.11
N LYS A 243 -12.26 -8.92 14.96
CA LYS A 243 -11.23 -8.53 15.93
C LYS A 243 -9.88 -8.43 15.25
N GLY A 244 -9.11 -7.43 15.67
CA GLY A 244 -7.72 -7.25 15.27
C GLY A 244 -7.44 -5.82 14.87
N THR A 245 -6.16 -5.49 14.83
CA THR A 245 -5.71 -4.14 14.52
C THR A 245 -4.66 -4.18 13.41
N VAL A 246 -4.49 -3.05 12.75
CA VAL A 246 -3.42 -2.83 11.78
C VAL A 246 -2.57 -1.61 12.20
N PRO A 247 -1.24 -1.69 12.10
CA PRO A 247 -0.36 -0.63 12.60
C PRO A 247 -0.29 0.57 11.65
N LEU A 248 -0.01 1.74 12.20
CA LEU A 248 0.64 2.80 11.43
C LEU A 248 2.15 2.62 11.47
N TYR A 249 2.85 3.23 10.52
CA TYR A 249 4.31 3.25 10.49
C TYR A 249 4.81 4.68 10.38
N TYR A 250 5.88 4.98 11.11
CA TYR A 250 6.60 6.25 10.97
C TYR A 250 7.91 6.02 10.25
N TYR A 251 8.15 6.87 9.25
CA TYR A 251 9.43 6.98 8.57
C TYR A 251 10.10 8.28 8.95
N ILE A 252 11.41 8.20 9.19
CA ILE A 252 12.26 9.37 9.38
C ILE A 252 13.48 9.24 8.46
N ILE A 253 13.76 10.32 7.74
CA ILE A 253 14.84 10.44 6.78
C ILE A 253 15.83 11.43 7.35
N THR A 254 17.06 11.00 7.54
CA THR A 254 18.11 11.77 8.21
C THR A 254 19.41 11.71 7.44
N ASP A 255 20.36 12.56 7.83
CA ASP A 255 21.76 12.38 7.45
C ASP A 255 22.32 11.06 8.02
N ALA A 256 23.34 10.50 7.35
CA ALA A 256 23.88 9.17 7.66
C ALA A 256 24.38 8.99 9.11
N ASP A 257 24.71 10.10 9.78
CA ASP A 257 25.42 10.12 11.06
C ASP A 257 24.46 10.31 12.26
N CYS A 258 23.15 10.41 11.99
CA CYS A 258 22.16 10.76 12.99
C CYS A 258 21.97 9.66 14.06
N SER A 259 21.86 10.06 15.33
CA SER A 259 21.56 9.15 16.44
C SER A 259 20.06 8.81 16.47
N ILE A 260 19.69 7.72 15.81
CA ILE A 260 18.28 7.39 15.52
C ILE A 260 17.42 7.20 16.78
N GLY A 261 17.93 6.52 17.81
CA GLY A 261 17.12 6.10 18.96
C GLY A 261 16.41 7.25 19.67
N PRO A 262 17.16 8.27 20.17
CA PRO A 262 16.56 9.45 20.80
C PRO A 262 15.62 10.22 19.88
N VAL A 263 15.97 10.33 18.60
CA VAL A 263 15.16 11.08 17.62
C VAL A 263 13.83 10.39 17.35
N ILE A 264 13.82 9.06 17.20
CA ILE A 264 12.58 8.28 17.07
C ILE A 264 11.75 8.35 18.35
N GLY A 265 12.37 8.25 19.53
CA GLY A 265 11.66 8.41 20.80
C GLY A 265 10.94 9.75 20.86
N SER A 266 11.65 10.83 20.54
CA SER A 266 11.07 12.18 20.46
C SER A 266 9.97 12.28 19.40
N LEU A 267 10.12 11.65 18.23
CA LEU A 267 9.09 11.65 17.19
C LEU A 267 7.79 11.00 17.68
N ILE A 268 7.91 9.85 18.36
CA ILE A 268 6.80 9.12 18.95
C ILE A 268 6.09 9.98 19.99
N ASP A 269 6.85 10.59 20.91
CA ASP A 269 6.31 11.45 21.97
C ASP A 269 5.61 12.69 21.39
N THR A 270 6.07 13.18 20.23
CA THR A 270 5.45 14.31 19.53
C THR A 270 4.19 13.92 18.76
N LEU A 271 4.19 12.80 18.04
CA LEU A 271 3.11 12.44 17.10
C LEU A 271 1.99 11.59 17.72
N ASN A 272 2.33 10.63 18.57
CA ASN A 272 1.34 9.70 19.11
C ASN A 272 0.17 10.41 19.82
N PRO A 273 0.39 11.43 20.66
CA PRO A 273 -0.71 12.13 21.35
C PRO A 273 -1.68 12.87 20.44
N LEU A 274 -1.33 13.11 19.17
CA LEU A 274 -2.19 13.79 18.21
C LEU A 274 -3.11 12.83 17.45
N ILE A 275 -2.67 11.58 17.32
CA ILE A 275 -3.35 10.55 16.53
C ILE A 275 -4.21 9.63 17.41
N TYR A 276 -3.82 9.45 18.68
CA TYR A 276 -4.53 8.65 19.68
C TYR A 276 -5.63 9.45 20.42
#